data_AF-A8ES37-F1
#
_entry.id   AF-A8ES37-F1
#
_cell.length_a   1.000
_cell.length_b   1.000
_cell.length_c   1.000
_cell.angle_alpha   90.00
_cell.angle_beta   90.00
_cell.angle_gamma   90.00
#
_symmetry.space_group_name_H-M   'P 1'
#
loop_
_entity.id
_entity.type
_entity.pdbx_description
1 polymer ?
#
loop_
_entity_poly.entity_id
_entity_poly.type
_entity_poly.pdbx_seq_one_letter_code
_entity_poly.pdbx_strand_id
1 'polypeptide(L)'
;MKKKLSPTLTLFYYSNFPKKFNNSSKKKYCVTIGIGGNIGNTKKIFDKLILCLKKDVRFTLLMTSPLLKNPPFGFLEQSDFLNGIIRLKTNLCPNAFLKAMQRYEKKFGRKRSFQDAPRTLDIDIIFFDNKKIDTKNLIIPHKNWANRESVIIPLKHMQNN
;
A
#
# COMPACT_ATOMS: atom_id res chain seq x y z
N MET A 1 17.63 7.51 3.62
CA MET A 1 17.92 7.24 5.05
C MET A 1 17.25 5.93 5.49
N LYS A 2 17.79 5.20 6.47
CA LYS A 2 17.15 4.00 7.04
C LYS A 2 17.21 4.03 8.58
N LYS A 3 16.23 3.43 9.26
CA LYS A 3 16.16 3.31 10.73
C LYS A 3 15.82 1.86 11.10
N LYS A 4 16.68 1.18 11.85
CA LYS A 4 16.36 -0.16 12.40
C LYS A 4 15.38 0.01 13.56
N LEU A 5 14.37 -0.86 13.61
CA LEU A 5 13.39 -0.93 14.72
C LEU A 5 13.63 -2.16 15.58
N SER A 6 14.03 -3.27 14.95
CA SER A 6 14.40 -4.53 15.58
C SER A 6 15.43 -5.25 14.69
N PRO A 7 15.91 -6.45 15.06
CA PRO A 7 16.79 -7.24 14.18
C PRO A 7 16.17 -7.54 12.81
N THR A 8 14.84 -7.70 12.74
CA THR A 8 14.10 -8.10 11.53
C THR A 8 13.33 -6.96 10.86
N LEU A 9 13.17 -5.83 11.55
CA LEU A 9 12.36 -4.70 11.08
C LEU A 9 13.20 -3.45 10.82
N THR A 10 13.07 -2.88 9.62
CA THR A 10 13.81 -1.66 9.23
C THR A 10 12.92 -0.70 8.45
N LEU A 11 12.87 0.56 8.85
CA LEU A 11 12.27 1.64 8.08
C LEU A 11 13.23 2.20 7.04
N PHE A 12 12.70 2.53 5.87
CA PHE A 12 13.38 3.21 4.78
C PHE A 12 12.65 4.51 4.44
N TYR A 13 13.44 5.57 4.32
CA TYR A 13 13.01 6.89 3.87
C TYR A 13 13.62 7.10 2.48
N TYR A 14 12.75 7.13 1.47
CA TYR A 14 13.11 7.01 0.07
C TYR A 14 12.18 7.82 -0.81
N SER A 15 12.73 8.80 -1.54
CA SER A 15 12.05 9.51 -2.65
C SER A 15 10.64 10.01 -2.33
N ASN A 16 9.61 9.18 -2.54
CA ASN A 16 8.21 9.47 -2.23
C ASN A 16 7.67 8.81 -0.94
N PHE A 17 8.51 8.34 -0.02
CA PHE A 17 8.11 7.60 1.18
C PHE A 17 8.98 7.98 2.40
N PRO A 18 8.45 8.70 3.42
CA PRO A 18 7.16 9.37 3.46
C PRO A 18 7.15 10.65 2.61
N LYS A 19 5.96 11.07 2.19
CA LYS A 19 5.74 12.34 1.50
C LYS A 19 4.33 12.83 1.76
N LYS A 20 4.19 14.13 2.10
CA LYS A 20 2.90 14.83 2.04
C LYS A 20 2.77 15.49 0.66
N PHE A 21 1.59 15.40 0.07
CA PHE A 21 1.29 16.06 -1.20
C PHE A 21 0.35 17.23 -0.92
N ASN A 22 0.79 18.44 -1.26
CA ASN A 22 0.02 19.69 -1.06
C ASN A 22 -1.08 19.83 -2.12
N ASN A 23 -2.01 18.87 -2.16
CA ASN A 23 -3.11 18.85 -3.11
C ASN A 23 -4.44 19.07 -2.36
N SER A 24 -5.17 20.12 -2.71
CA SER A 24 -6.59 20.21 -2.35
C SER A 24 -7.39 19.28 -3.27
N SER A 25 -8.42 18.61 -2.73
CA SER A 25 -9.26 17.72 -3.53
C SER A 25 -10.68 17.64 -2.99
N LYS A 26 -11.61 17.92 -3.90
CA LYS A 26 -13.07 17.81 -3.71
C LYS A 26 -13.60 16.39 -3.95
N LYS A 27 -12.72 15.41 -4.19
CA LYS A 27 -13.13 14.03 -4.41
C LYS A 27 -13.77 13.45 -3.15
N LYS A 28 -14.81 12.63 -3.33
CA LYS A 28 -15.76 12.19 -2.30
C LYS A 28 -15.12 11.34 -1.20
N TYR A 29 -14.34 10.33 -1.59
CA TYR A 29 -13.88 9.30 -0.67
C TYR A 29 -12.40 9.44 -0.35
N CYS A 30 -12.03 9.34 0.92
CA CYS A 30 -10.66 9.17 1.40
C CYS A 30 -10.38 7.67 1.57
N VAL A 31 -9.30 7.19 0.95
CA VAL A 31 -8.96 5.77 0.93
C VAL A 31 -7.52 5.61 1.39
N THR A 32 -7.31 4.64 2.28
CA THR A 32 -5.99 4.22 2.74
C THR A 32 -5.70 2.85 2.17
N ILE A 33 -4.62 2.75 1.40
CA ILE A 33 -4.15 1.50 0.82
C ILE A 33 -2.79 1.10 1.38
N GLY A 34 -2.58 -0.20 1.56
CA GLY A 34 -1.27 -0.79 1.79
C GLY A 34 -0.67 -1.22 0.47
N ILE A 35 0.65 -1.04 0.32
CA ILE A 35 1.41 -1.58 -0.79
C ILE A 35 2.48 -2.53 -0.26
N GLY A 36 2.72 -3.62 -0.98
CA GLY A 36 3.73 -4.62 -0.62
C GLY A 36 4.42 -5.21 -1.84
N GLY A 37 5.70 -5.58 -1.70
CA GLY A 37 6.43 -6.27 -2.76
C GLY A 37 7.81 -6.74 -2.32
N ASN A 38 8.28 -7.84 -2.93
CA ASN A 38 9.58 -8.44 -2.66
C ASN A 38 10.29 -8.98 -3.92
N ILE A 39 9.68 -8.84 -5.11
CA ILE A 39 10.33 -9.21 -6.38
C ILE A 39 10.90 -7.97 -7.07
N GLY A 40 12.17 -8.07 -7.49
CA GLY A 40 12.85 -7.07 -8.30
C GLY A 40 13.17 -5.80 -7.52
N ASN A 41 13.21 -4.66 -8.22
CA ASN A 41 13.50 -3.37 -7.56
C ASN A 41 12.21 -2.75 -6.99
N THR A 42 11.72 -3.28 -5.87
CA THR A 42 10.45 -2.86 -5.24
C THR A 42 10.40 -1.35 -4.98
N LYS A 43 11.50 -0.72 -4.54
CA LYS A 43 11.54 0.74 -4.32
C LYS A 43 11.25 1.53 -5.61
N LYS A 44 11.87 1.14 -6.73
CA LYS A 44 11.59 1.75 -8.05
C LYS A 44 10.17 1.45 -8.52
N ILE A 45 9.64 0.26 -8.26
CA ILE A 45 8.24 -0.10 -8.58
C ILE A 45 7.28 0.81 -7.81
N PHE A 46 7.51 1.03 -6.53
CA PHE A 46 6.67 1.91 -5.70
C PHE A 46 6.74 3.36 -6.16
N ASP A 47 7.91 3.89 -6.53
CA ASP A 47 8.01 5.23 -7.12
C ASP A 47 7.27 5.35 -8.46
N LYS A 48 7.34 4.32 -9.32
CA LYS A 48 6.57 4.27 -10.57
C LYS A 48 5.06 4.19 -10.32
N LEU A 49 4.63 3.47 -9.27
CA LEU A 49 3.24 3.44 -8.85
C LEU A 49 2.77 4.84 -8.43
N ILE A 50 3.54 5.56 -7.61
CA ILE A 50 3.24 6.94 -7.23
C ILE A 50 3.10 7.82 -8.48
N LEU A 51 4.03 7.73 -9.43
CA LEU A 51 3.94 8.49 -10.68
C LEU A 51 2.66 8.17 -11.47
N CYS A 52 2.29 6.89 -11.57
CA CYS A 52 1.06 6.48 -12.25
C CYS A 52 -0.19 7.01 -11.54
N LEU A 53 -0.26 6.88 -10.21
CA LEU A 53 -1.37 7.37 -9.40
C LEU A 53 -1.50 8.90 -9.46
N LYS A 54 -0.38 9.64 -9.53
CA LYS A 54 -0.39 11.09 -9.73
C LYS A 54 -0.96 11.51 -11.08
N LYS A 55 -0.69 10.73 -12.14
CA LYS A 55 -1.16 11.03 -13.51
C LYS A 55 -2.60 10.59 -13.75
N ASP A 56 -3.15 9.72 -12.90
CA ASP A 56 -4.51 9.22 -13.03
C ASP A 56 -5.51 10.17 -12.36
N VAL A 57 -6.29 10.87 -13.19
CA VAL A 57 -7.27 11.89 -12.77
C VAL A 57 -8.30 11.38 -11.75
N ARG A 58 -8.51 10.06 -11.67
CA ARG A 58 -9.43 9.43 -10.70
C ARG A 58 -8.93 9.50 -9.27
N PHE A 59 -7.65 9.81 -9.05
CA PHE A 59 -7.03 9.86 -7.74
C PHE A 59 -6.47 11.25 -7.42
N THR A 60 -6.37 11.55 -6.13
CA THR A 60 -5.56 12.64 -5.61
C THR A 60 -4.73 12.06 -4.48
N LEU A 61 -3.41 11.93 -4.66
CA LEU A 61 -2.53 11.52 -3.56
C LEU A 61 -2.52 12.58 -2.46
N LEU A 62 -2.62 12.14 -1.21
CA LEU A 62 -2.57 13.00 -0.03
C LEU A 62 -1.25 12.82 0.71
N MET A 63 -0.86 11.58 0.98
CA MET A 63 0.40 11.28 1.67
C MET A 63 0.80 9.80 1.58
N THR A 64 2.06 9.53 1.91
CA THR A 64 2.64 8.20 2.04
C THR A 64 3.38 8.05 3.36
N SER A 65 3.48 6.83 3.87
CA SER A 65 4.33 6.47 5.02
C SER A 65 5.80 6.29 4.60
N PRO A 66 6.73 6.13 5.56
CA PRO A 66 7.99 5.45 5.29
C PRO A 66 7.74 4.01 4.81
N LEU A 67 8.74 3.39 4.19
CA LEU A 67 8.66 1.96 3.83
C LEU A 67 9.16 1.10 4.98
N LEU A 68 8.46 0.04 5.34
CA LEU A 68 8.92 -0.98 6.27
C LEU A 68 9.47 -2.17 5.50
N LYS A 69 10.68 -2.62 5.85
CA LYS A 69 11.20 -3.94 5.50
C LYS A 69 10.89 -4.91 6.64
N ASN A 70 10.26 -6.04 6.33
CA ASN A 70 9.94 -7.10 7.28
C ASN A 70 10.01 -8.48 6.59
N PRO A 71 10.26 -9.56 7.36
CA PRO A 71 10.31 -10.91 6.83
C PRO A 71 8.99 -11.36 6.19
N PRO A 72 9.02 -12.36 5.30
CA PRO A 72 7.82 -12.97 4.75
C PRO A 72 6.99 -13.66 5.83
N PHE A 73 5.71 -13.90 5.51
CA PHE A 73 4.78 -14.68 6.31
C PHE A 73 4.13 -15.74 5.41
N GLY A 74 3.83 -16.91 5.95
CA GLY A 74 3.34 -18.06 5.19
C GLY A 74 4.51 -18.78 4.51
N PHE A 75 4.70 -18.59 3.21
CA PHE A 75 5.83 -19.15 2.47
C PHE A 75 7.14 -18.43 2.86
N LEU A 76 8.10 -19.12 3.47
CA LEU A 76 9.29 -18.48 4.06
C LEU A 76 10.51 -18.42 3.13
N GLU A 77 10.58 -19.29 2.12
CA GLU A 77 11.69 -19.35 1.16
C GLU A 77 11.58 -18.24 0.09
N GLN A 78 11.54 -17.00 0.54
CA GLN A 78 11.46 -15.81 -0.29
C GLN A 78 12.15 -14.60 0.36
N SER A 79 12.42 -13.59 -0.44
CA SER A 79 12.99 -12.34 0.07
C SER A 79 12.01 -11.60 0.99
N ASP A 80 12.57 -10.85 1.94
CA ASP A 80 11.83 -9.89 2.76
C ASP A 80 10.98 -8.93 1.92
N PHE A 81 9.84 -8.53 2.47
CA PHE A 81 8.95 -7.55 1.85
C PHE A 81 9.38 -6.13 2.17
N LEU A 82 9.17 -5.24 1.20
CA LEU A 82 8.97 -3.83 1.48
C LEU A 82 7.47 -3.52 1.46
N ASN A 83 7.00 -2.86 2.51
CA ASN A 83 5.62 -2.46 2.70
C ASN A 83 5.51 -0.95 2.93
N GLY A 84 4.42 -0.34 2.51
CA GLY A 84 4.14 1.07 2.72
C GLY A 84 2.64 1.35 2.71
N ILE A 85 2.27 2.55 3.16
CA ILE A 85 0.88 3.02 3.20
C ILE A 85 0.76 4.26 2.33
N ILE A 86 -0.33 4.34 1.58
CA ILE A 86 -0.70 5.51 0.78
C ILE A 86 -2.10 5.94 1.18
N ARG A 87 -2.28 7.22 1.46
CA ARG A 87 -3.59 7.86 1.61
C ARG A 87 -3.88 8.72 0.38
N LEU A 88 -5.06 8.54 -0.20
CA LEU A 88 -5.49 9.25 -1.41
C LEU A 88 -6.99 9.55 -1.37
N LYS A 89 -7.47 10.44 -2.24
CA LYS A 89 -8.90 10.62 -2.50
C LYS A 89 -9.33 10.08 -3.85
N THR A 90 -10.58 9.64 -3.95
CA THR A 90 -11.20 9.15 -5.20
C THR A 90 -12.70 9.45 -5.24
N ASN A 91 -13.29 9.46 -6.43
CA ASN A 91 -14.74 9.44 -6.64
C ASN A 91 -15.27 8.02 -6.96
N LEU A 92 -14.37 7.05 -7.15
CA LEU A 92 -14.76 5.67 -7.46
C LEU A 92 -15.47 5.05 -6.26
N CYS A 93 -16.50 4.25 -6.51
CA CYS A 93 -17.06 3.38 -5.49
C CYS A 93 -16.07 2.25 -5.13
N PRO A 94 -16.21 1.58 -3.97
CA PRO A 94 -15.26 0.58 -3.48
C PRO A 94 -14.91 -0.52 -4.50
N ASN A 95 -15.90 -1.09 -5.17
CA ASN A 95 -15.67 -2.14 -6.18
C ASN A 95 -14.93 -1.62 -7.42
N ALA A 96 -15.23 -0.39 -7.87
CA ALA A 96 -14.52 0.22 -8.99
C ALA A 96 -13.07 0.60 -8.60
N PHE A 97 -12.86 1.02 -7.35
CA PHE A 97 -11.53 1.27 -6.80
C PHE A 97 -10.70 0.00 -6.73
N LEU A 98 -11.27 -1.10 -6.21
CA LEU A 98 -10.62 -2.42 -6.16
C LEU A 98 -10.17 -2.88 -7.55
N LYS A 99 -11.05 -2.81 -8.55
CA LYS A 99 -10.71 -3.14 -9.94
C LYS A 99 -9.59 -2.26 -10.48
N ALA A 100 -9.55 -0.97 -10.12
CA ALA A 100 -8.47 -0.08 -10.53
C ALA A 100 -7.13 -0.45 -9.90
N MET A 101 -7.10 -0.81 -8.61
CA MET A 101 -5.88 -1.25 -7.93
C MET A 101 -5.36 -2.57 -8.52
N GLN A 102 -6.23 -3.56 -8.74
CA GLN A 102 -5.86 -4.83 -9.39
C GLN A 102 -5.26 -4.63 -10.80
N ARG A 103 -5.75 -3.64 -11.56
CA ARG A 103 -5.13 -3.28 -12.84
C ARG A 103 -3.71 -2.73 -12.69
N TYR A 104 -3.44 -1.96 -11.63
CA TYR A 104 -2.07 -1.52 -11.34
C TYR A 104 -1.17 -2.68 -10.98
N GLU A 105 -1.61 -3.59 -10.12
CA GLU A 105 -0.86 -4.82 -9.82
C GLU A 105 -0.50 -5.60 -11.08
N LYS A 106 -1.47 -5.82 -11.97
CA LYS A 106 -1.23 -6.47 -13.27
C LYS A 106 -0.23 -5.70 -14.11
N LYS A 107 -0.36 -4.37 -14.21
CA LYS A 107 0.58 -3.49 -14.92
C LYS A 107 2.00 -3.60 -14.38
N PHE A 108 2.17 -3.81 -13.08
CA PHE A 108 3.46 -3.98 -12.42
C PHE A 108 3.88 -5.46 -12.31
N GLY A 109 3.24 -6.36 -13.06
CA GLY A 109 3.69 -7.75 -13.23
C GLY A 109 3.30 -8.70 -12.11
N ARG A 110 2.29 -8.38 -11.28
CA ARG A 110 1.79 -9.31 -10.26
C ARG A 110 1.31 -10.60 -10.92
N LYS A 111 1.88 -11.73 -10.51
CA LYS A 111 1.41 -13.09 -10.86
C LYS A 111 0.88 -13.76 -9.59
N ARG A 112 -0.24 -14.47 -9.69
CA ARG A 112 -0.88 -15.21 -8.58
C ARG A 112 -0.70 -16.71 -8.83
N SER A 113 0.50 -17.22 -8.55
CA SER A 113 0.86 -18.62 -8.80
C SER A 113 0.38 -19.57 -7.70
N PHE A 114 0.60 -19.20 -6.44
CA PHE A 114 0.17 -19.96 -5.26
C PHE A 114 -0.05 -19.00 -4.08
N GLN A 115 -0.59 -19.51 -2.98
CA GLN A 115 -0.85 -18.73 -1.77
C GLN A 115 0.47 -18.19 -1.17
N ASP A 116 0.48 -16.92 -0.76
CA ASP A 116 1.66 -16.24 -0.19
C ASP A 116 2.90 -16.19 -1.09
N ALA A 117 2.73 -16.41 -2.40
CA ALA A 117 3.79 -16.30 -3.38
C ALA A 117 4.46 -14.91 -3.38
N PRO A 118 5.77 -14.85 -3.73
CA PRO A 118 6.46 -13.59 -3.95
C PRO A 118 5.73 -12.72 -4.98
N ARG A 119 5.79 -11.41 -4.82
CA ARG A 119 5.07 -10.47 -5.70
C ARG A 119 5.85 -9.19 -5.96
N THR A 120 5.68 -8.68 -7.17
CA THR A 120 6.24 -7.40 -7.60
C THR A 120 5.53 -6.22 -6.94
N LEU A 121 4.20 -6.29 -6.87
CA LEU A 121 3.33 -5.31 -6.24
C LEU A 121 2.01 -5.96 -5.81
N ASP A 122 1.60 -5.63 -4.61
CA ASP A 122 0.32 -5.98 -3.98
C ASP A 122 -0.26 -4.71 -3.39
N ILE A 123 -1.55 -4.48 -3.58
CA ILE A 123 -2.28 -3.30 -3.15
C ILE A 123 -3.53 -3.74 -2.38
N ASP A 124 -3.48 -3.59 -1.05
CA ASP A 124 -4.60 -3.89 -0.16
C ASP A 124 -5.38 -2.62 0.17
N ILE A 125 -6.72 -2.66 0.08
CA ILE A 125 -7.58 -1.56 0.56
C ILE A 125 -7.76 -1.73 2.06
N ILE A 126 -7.14 -0.85 2.86
CA ILE A 126 -7.19 -0.95 4.33
C ILE A 126 -8.44 -0.24 4.86
N PHE A 127 -8.65 1.02 4.46
CA PHE A 127 -9.79 1.83 4.87
C PHE A 127 -10.40 2.55 3.67
N PHE A 128 -11.70 2.78 3.73
CA PHE A 128 -12.44 3.50 2.69
C PHE A 128 -13.48 4.39 3.38
N ASP A 129 -13.06 5.61 3.71
CA ASP A 129 -13.70 6.45 4.73
C ASP A 129 -14.07 5.63 5.97
N ASN A 130 -15.26 5.89 6.52
CA ASN A 130 -15.84 5.18 7.66
C ASN A 130 -16.73 4.01 7.21
N LYS A 131 -16.56 3.50 5.97
CA LYS A 131 -17.38 2.40 5.47
C LYS A 131 -17.00 1.08 6.14
N LYS A 132 -18.02 0.30 6.45
CA LYS A 132 -17.92 -1.13 6.73
C LYS A 132 -18.48 -1.88 5.52
N ILE A 133 -17.68 -2.76 4.94
CA ILE A 133 -18.05 -3.60 3.80
C ILE A 133 -17.67 -5.01 4.18
N ASP A 134 -18.62 -5.92 4.07
CA ASP A 134 -18.38 -7.36 4.24
C ASP A 134 -19.07 -8.09 3.10
N THR A 135 -18.28 -8.39 2.07
CA THR A 135 -18.74 -9.09 0.88
C THR A 135 -17.70 -10.12 0.49
N LYS A 136 -18.11 -11.12 -0.29
CA LYS A 136 -17.21 -12.16 -0.82
C LYS A 136 -15.96 -11.61 -1.51
N ASN A 137 -16.05 -10.44 -2.12
CA ASN A 137 -14.98 -9.87 -2.95
C ASN A 137 -14.19 -8.75 -2.27
N LEU A 138 -14.70 -8.17 -1.18
CA LEU A 138 -14.12 -7.00 -0.54
C LEU A 138 -14.59 -6.89 0.91
N ILE A 139 -13.62 -6.79 1.82
CA ILE A 139 -13.82 -6.58 3.25
C ILE A 139 -13.13 -5.26 3.64
N ILE A 140 -13.88 -4.33 4.24
CA ILE A 140 -13.38 -3.04 4.72
C ILE A 140 -13.91 -2.78 6.13
N PRO A 141 -13.06 -2.42 7.11
CA PRO A 141 -11.59 -2.38 7.02
C PRO A 141 -10.96 -3.73 6.65
N HIS A 142 -9.77 -3.71 6.04
CA HIS A 142 -9.09 -4.95 5.64
C HIS A 142 -8.98 -5.91 6.83
N LYS A 143 -9.36 -7.18 6.63
CA LYS A 143 -9.30 -8.19 7.69
C LYS A 143 -7.92 -8.23 8.34
N ASN A 144 -7.89 -8.25 9.68
CA ASN A 144 -6.65 -8.32 10.47
C ASN A 144 -5.66 -7.16 10.29
N TRP A 145 -6.03 -6.02 9.69
CA TRP A 145 -5.10 -4.89 9.50
C TRP A 145 -4.43 -4.45 10.81
N ALA A 146 -5.18 -4.50 11.92
CA ALA A 146 -4.75 -4.09 13.25
C ALA A 146 -3.79 -5.09 13.94
N ASN A 147 -3.54 -6.25 13.33
CA ASN A 147 -2.59 -7.26 13.82
C ASN A 147 -1.39 -7.43 12.87
N ARG A 148 -1.28 -6.62 11.80
CA ARG A 148 -0.21 -6.70 10.81
C ARG A 148 0.81 -5.58 11.03
N GLU A 149 2.00 -5.92 11.48
CA GLU A 149 3.10 -4.95 11.63
C GLU A 149 3.40 -4.18 10.35
N SER A 150 3.32 -4.88 9.19
CA SER A 150 3.48 -4.31 7.85
C SER A 150 2.46 -3.22 7.51
N VAL A 151 1.36 -3.14 8.26
CA VAL A 151 0.35 -2.09 8.14
C VAL A 151 0.48 -1.08 9.27
N ILE A 152 0.51 -1.54 10.53
CA ILE A 152 0.43 -0.68 11.71
C ILE A 152 1.67 0.22 11.83
N ILE A 153 2.87 -0.33 11.62
CA ILE A 153 4.11 0.43 11.83
C ILE A 153 4.18 1.60 10.84
N PRO A 154 4.00 1.41 9.51
CA PRO A 154 3.99 2.55 8.61
C PRO A 154 2.79 3.49 8.85
N LEU A 155 1.60 2.96 9.20
CA LEU A 155 0.41 3.77 9.46
C LEU A 155 0.59 4.73 10.66
N LYS A 156 1.21 4.26 11.75
CA LYS A 156 1.52 5.10 12.94
C LYS A 156 2.39 6.31 12.58
N HIS A 157 3.30 6.16 11.62
CA HIS A 157 4.15 7.27 11.14
C HIS A 157 3.38 8.31 10.31
N MET A 158 2.15 8.02 9.88
CA MET A 158 1.32 8.97 9.14
C MET A 158 0.39 9.77 10.03
N GLN A 159 0.11 9.30 11.26
CA GLN A 159 -0.73 10.00 12.23
C GLN A 159 0.06 11.02 13.05
N ASN A 160 1.34 10.74 13.31
CA ASN A 160 2.20 11.57 14.17
C ASN A 160 2.93 12.71 13.43
N ASN A 161 2.44 13.13 12.26
CA ASN A 161 3.10 14.14 11.41
C ASN A 161 2.11 15.15 10.85
#